data_AF-A0A3L7XFA6-F1
#
_entry.id   AF-A0A3L7XFA6-F1
#
_cell.length_a   1.000
_cell.length_b   1.000
_cell.length_c   1.000
_cell.angle_alpha   90.00
_cell.angle_beta   90.00
_cell.angle_gamma   90.00
#
_symmetry.space_group_name_H-M   'P 1'
#
loop_
_entity.id
_entity.type
_entity.pdbx_description
1 polymer ?
#
loop_
_entity_poly.entity_id
_entity_poly.type
_entity_poly.pdbx_seq_one_letter_code
_entity_poly.pdbx_strand_id
1 'polypeptide(L)'
;MNPLAGPMTQQRSRELGGLLIAIAAAIKLTWFLGSFGGQRSVLASIVLGIIVVPIAALLFWIGVTLVVMNWDHPADYPPADPAPLDD
;
A
#
# COMPACT_ATOMS: atom_id res chain seq x y z
N MET A 1 -16.19 -24.24 11.09
CA MET A 1 -15.88 -23.58 9.80
C MET A 1 -15.74 -22.10 10.08
N ASN A 2 -14.54 -21.54 9.91
CA ASN A 2 -14.27 -20.15 10.26
C ASN A 2 -14.86 -19.24 9.15
N PRO A 3 -15.88 -18.41 9.42
CA PRO A 3 -16.52 -17.56 8.40
C PRO A 3 -15.59 -16.46 7.82
N LEU A 4 -14.34 -16.42 8.28
CA LEU A 4 -13.31 -15.48 7.85
C LEU A 4 -12.49 -15.95 6.64
N ALA A 5 -12.71 -17.18 6.15
CA ALA A 5 -12.01 -17.75 4.99
C ALA A 5 -12.79 -17.61 3.67
N GLY A 6 -13.54 -16.51 3.50
CA GLY A 6 -14.09 -16.16 2.19
C GLY A 6 -12.97 -15.65 1.28
N PRO A 7 -12.98 -15.97 -0.03
CA PRO A 7 -11.98 -15.46 -0.97
C PRO A 7 -11.91 -13.93 -0.90
N MET A 8 -10.70 -13.40 -0.89
CA MET A 8 -10.45 -11.96 -0.82
C MET A 8 -10.94 -11.31 -2.11
N THR A 9 -12.12 -10.70 -2.07
CA THR A 9 -12.71 -10.05 -3.25
C THR A 9 -11.83 -8.88 -3.71
N GLN A 10 -11.71 -8.67 -5.01
CA GLN A 10 -10.87 -7.61 -5.59
C GLN A 10 -11.21 -6.20 -5.06
N GLN A 11 -12.49 -5.90 -4.79
CA GLN A 11 -12.90 -4.64 -4.17
C GLN A 11 -12.29 -4.47 -2.77
N ARG A 12 -12.36 -5.51 -1.93
CA ARG A 12 -11.82 -5.48 -0.58
C ARG A 12 -10.29 -5.36 -0.59
N SER A 13 -9.62 -5.97 -1.56
CA SER A 13 -8.19 -5.80 -1.77
C SER A 13 -7.81 -4.37 -2.11
N ARG A 14 -8.55 -3.72 -3.02
CA ARG A 14 -8.30 -2.32 -3.40
C ARG A 14 -8.53 -1.36 -2.23
N GLU A 15 -9.58 -1.58 -1.44
CA GLU A 15 -9.87 -0.79 -0.23
C GLU A 15 -8.74 -0.93 0.79
N LEU A 16 -8.30 -2.16 1.09
CA LEU A 16 -7.19 -2.41 2.02
C LEU A 16 -5.86 -1.84 1.49
N GLY A 17 -5.60 -2.02 0.19
CA GLY A 17 -4.39 -1.50 -0.44
C GLY A 17 -4.33 0.03 -0.45
N GLY A 18 -5.45 0.68 -0.77
CA GLY A 18 -5.59 2.14 -0.69
C GLY A 18 -5.40 2.65 0.74
N LEU A 19 -5.96 1.97 1.73
CA LEU A 19 -5.79 2.30 3.15
C LEU A 19 -4.31 2.20 3.58
N LEU A 20 -3.60 1.15 3.17
CA LEU A 20 -2.16 1.00 3.45
C LEU A 20 -1.31 2.11 2.81
N ILE A 21 -1.61 2.48 1.57
CA ILE A 21 -0.96 3.61 0.88
C ILE A 21 -1.21 4.92 1.66
N ALA A 22 -2.46 5.16 2.08
CA ALA A 22 -2.81 6.35 2.84
C ALA A 22 -2.08 6.41 4.20
N ILE A 23 -1.99 5.29 4.92
CA ILE A 23 -1.21 5.19 6.16
C ILE A 23 0.27 5.48 5.90
N ALA A 24 0.86 4.86 4.86
CA ALA A 24 2.26 5.10 4.52
C ALA A 24 2.54 6.58 4.21
N ALA A 25 1.65 7.22 3.45
CA ALA A 25 1.72 8.65 3.15
C ALA A 25 1.58 9.52 4.41
N ALA A 26 0.64 9.21 5.30
CA ALA A 26 0.43 9.93 6.55
C ALA A 26 1.66 9.83 7.48
N ILE A 27 2.27 8.63 7.60
CA ILE A 27 3.50 8.42 8.38
C ILE A 27 4.65 9.27 7.81
N LYS A 28 4.86 9.22 6.48
CA LYS A 28 5.88 10.02 5.78
C LYS A 28 5.65 11.52 5.98
N LEU A 29 4.42 11.99 5.80
CA LEU A 29 4.06 13.41 5.94
C LEU A 29 4.25 13.90 7.38
N THR A 30 3.79 13.13 8.36
CA THR A 30 3.96 13.45 9.78
C THR A 30 5.44 13.51 10.16
N TRP A 31 6.24 12.57 9.69
CA TRP A 31 7.69 12.57 9.91
C TRP A 31 8.37 13.78 9.25
N PHE A 32 7.99 14.09 8.01
CA PHE A 32 8.51 15.25 7.27
C PHE A 32 8.18 16.55 8.02
N LEU A 33 6.91 16.80 8.36
CA LEU A 33 6.48 17.98 9.11
C LEU A 33 7.17 18.09 10.48
N GLY A 34 7.31 16.97 11.19
CA GLY A 34 8.03 16.91 12.47
C GLY A 34 9.54 17.19 12.36
N SER A 35 10.12 17.04 11.17
CA SER A 35 11.54 17.38 10.90
C SER A 35 11.75 18.89 10.67
N PHE A 36 10.74 19.65 10.23
CA PHE A 36 10.84 21.11 10.04
C PHE A 36 10.53 21.91 11.31
N GLY A 37 9.89 21.30 12.31
CA GLY A 37 9.47 21.97 13.54
C GLY A 37 10.60 22.39 14.51
N GLY A 38 11.88 22.28 14.12
CA GLY A 38 13.03 22.78 14.89
C GLY A 38 13.35 22.08 16.22
N GLN A 39 12.46 21.23 16.73
CA GLN A 39 12.58 20.59 18.05
C GLN A 39 13.37 19.26 18.06
N ARG A 40 13.68 18.68 16.89
CA ARG A 40 14.38 17.39 16.79
C ARG A 40 15.83 17.59 16.38
N SER A 41 16.75 17.04 17.18
CA SER A 41 18.16 16.89 16.80
C SER A 41 18.28 16.13 15.48
N VAL A 42 19.11 16.63 14.56
CA VAL A 42 19.38 16.01 13.25
C VAL A 42 19.76 14.53 13.40
N LEU A 43 20.58 14.21 14.40
CA LEU A 43 21.01 12.84 14.68
C LEU A 43 19.83 11.94 15.08
N ALA A 44 18.92 12.46 15.91
CA ALA A 44 17.72 11.73 16.33
C ALA A 44 16.76 11.50 15.14
N SER A 45 16.62 12.49 14.24
CA SER A 45 15.83 12.32 13.02
C SER A 45 16.43 11.27 12.09
N ILE A 46 17.75 11.22 11.93
CA ILE A 46 18.43 10.21 11.10
C ILE A 46 18.19 8.81 11.67
N VAL A 47 18.43 8.62 12.98
CA VAL A 47 18.22 7.32 13.65
C VAL A 47 16.76 6.87 13.54
N LEU A 48 15.81 7.78 13.76
CA LEU A 48 14.40 7.46 13.62
C LEU A 48 14.03 7.16 12.14
N GLY A 49 14.66 7.86 11.19
CA GLY A 49 14.48 7.65 9.76
C GLY A 49 14.84 6.24 9.30
N ILE A 50 15.87 5.62 9.91
CA ILE A 50 16.29 4.23 9.61
C ILE A 50 15.14 3.24 9.83
N ILE A 51 14.23 3.51 10.77
CA ILE A 51 13.11 2.62 11.08
C ILE A 51 11.84 3.05 10.32
N VAL A 52 11.54 4.36 10.32
CA VAL A 52 10.31 4.89 9.75
C VAL A 52 10.27 4.73 8.23
N VAL A 53 11.40 4.92 7.54
CA VAL A 53 11.46 4.85 6.07
C VAL A 53 11.20 3.43 5.56
N PRO A 54 11.85 2.37 6.07
CA PRO A 54 11.54 1.00 5.65
C PRO A 54 10.08 0.59 5.93
N ILE A 55 9.54 0.97 7.09
CA ILE A 55 8.14 0.66 7.44
C ILE A 55 7.19 1.31 6.44
N ALA A 56 7.37 2.61 6.15
CA ALA A 56 6.54 3.31 5.18
C ALA A 56 6.68 2.72 3.77
N ALA A 57 7.89 2.33 3.36
CA ALA A 57 8.15 1.69 2.07
C ALA A 57 7.45 0.33 1.95
N LEU A 58 7.49 -0.49 3.01
CA LEU A 58 6.80 -1.79 3.04
C LEU A 58 5.29 -1.63 2.97
N LEU A 59 4.71 -0.72 3.77
CA LEU A 59 3.27 -0.45 3.75
C LEU A 59 2.81 0.04 2.38
N PHE A 60 3.59 0.93 1.76
CA PHE A 60 3.31 1.42 0.41
C PHE A 60 3.38 0.29 -0.62
N TRP A 61 4.45 -0.53 -0.58
CA TRP A 61 4.63 -1.65 -1.50
C TRP A 61 3.49 -2.68 -1.41
N ILE A 62 3.13 -3.08 -0.19
CA ILE A 62 2.01 -4.00 0.04
C ILE A 62 0.71 -3.37 -0.46
N GLY A 63 0.49 -2.09 -0.14
CA GLY A 63 -0.71 -1.38 -0.59
C GLY A 63 -0.83 -1.32 -2.11
N VAL A 64 0.25 -0.98 -2.82
CA VAL A 64 0.31 -0.99 -4.29
C VAL A 64 0.02 -2.38 -4.84
N THR A 65 0.63 -3.42 -4.26
CA THR A 65 0.43 -4.81 -4.70
C THR A 65 -1.05 -5.21 -4.56
N LEU A 66 -1.69 -4.85 -3.45
CA LEU A 66 -3.11 -5.13 -3.21
C LEU A 66 -4.05 -4.36 -4.15
N VAL A 67 -3.67 -3.15 -4.57
CA VAL A 67 -4.47 -2.34 -5.51
C VAL A 67 -4.33 -2.84 -6.95
N VAL A 68 -3.09 -3.15 -7.36
CA VAL A 68 -2.74 -3.40 -8.76
C VAL A 68 -2.98 -4.86 -9.16
N MET A 69 -2.72 -5.83 -8.28
CA MET A 69 -2.89 -7.23 -8.64
C MET A 69 -4.36 -7.62 -8.68
N ASN A 70 -4.72 -8.41 -9.71
CA ASN A 70 -6.03 -9.04 -9.79
C ASN A 70 -6.03 -10.31 -8.94
N TRP A 71 -6.54 -10.22 -7.72
CA TRP A 71 -6.62 -11.34 -6.79
C TRP A 71 -7.76 -12.31 -7.07
N ASP A 72 -8.75 -11.90 -7.87
CA ASP A 72 -9.84 -12.77 -8.30
C ASP A 72 -9.36 -13.75 -9.39
N HIS A 73 -8.34 -13.36 -10.17
CA HIS A 73 -7.72 -14.16 -11.23
C HIS A 73 -6.19 -14.02 -11.23
N PRO A 74 -5.49 -14.56 -10.21
CA PRO A 74 -4.05 -14.33 -10.03
C PRO A 74 -3.18 -15.03 -11.09
N ALA A 75 -3.76 -15.93 -11.90
CA ALA A 75 -3.06 -16.70 -12.93
C ALA A 75 -3.31 -16.21 -14.37
N ASP A 76 -4.20 -15.25 -14.57
CA ASP A 76 -4.57 -14.78 -15.91
C ASP A 76 -3.55 -13.72 -16.36
N TYR A 77 -2.43 -14.20 -16.91
CA TYR A 77 -1.51 -13.41 -17.71
C TYR A 77 -1.35 -14.02 -19.11
N PRO A 78 -1.60 -13.25 -20.19
CA PRO A 78 -1.99 -11.84 -20.20
C PRO A 78 -3.44 -11.61 -19.72
N PRO A 79 -3.76 -10.42 -19.19
CA PRO A 79 -5.14 -10.05 -18.89
C PRO A 79 -5.97 -10.21 -20.17
N ALA A 80 -7.13 -10.85 -20.08
CA ALA A 80 -8.00 -11.07 -21.22
C ALA A 80 -8.23 -9.73 -21.95
N ASP A 81 -7.79 -9.66 -23.21
CA ASP A 81 -8.01 -8.50 -24.07
C ASP A 81 -9.51 -8.15 -24.06
N PRO A 82 -9.89 -6.85 -24.11
CA PRO A 82 -11.29 -6.48 -24.28
C PRO A 82 -11.79 -7.19 -25.54
N ALA A 83 -12.81 -8.04 -25.36
CA ALA A 83 -13.43 -8.76 -26.46
C ALA A 83 -13.72 -7.79 -27.62
N PRO A 84 -13.48 -8.17 -28.88
CA PRO A 84 -13.86 -7.32 -30.00
C PRO A 84 -15.34 -6.99 -29.85
N LEU A 85 -15.68 -5.71 -29.97
CA LEU A 85 -17.06 -5.32 -30.21
C LEU A 85 -17.43 -5.95 -31.56
N ASP A 86 -18.24 -7.00 -31.53
CA ASP A 86 -18.82 -7.58 -32.73
C ASP A 86 -19.70 -6.50 -33.38
N ASP A 87 -19.32 -6.08 -34.60
CA ASP A 87 -20.12 -5.23 -35.49
C ASP A 87 -21.36 -5.98 -36.03
#